data_AF-A0A8I1XUT3-F1
#
_entry.id   AF-A0A8I1XUT3-F1
#
_cell.length_a   1.000
_cell.length_b   1.000
_cell.length_c   1.000
_cell.angle_alpha   90.00
_cell.angle_beta   90.00
_cell.angle_gamma   90.00
#
_symmetry.space_group_name_H-M   'P 1'
#
loop_
_entity.id
_entity.type
_entity.pdbx_description
1 polymer ?
#
loop_
_entity_poly.entity_id
_entity_poly.type
_entity_poly.pdbx_seq_one_letter_code
_entity_poly.pdbx_strand_id
1 'polypeptide(L)'
;MKAKAYIILLTAVISLTAMLNACGDSKKQIEGESTTGAATTTTTQNTKADNAEQAGVDGIVSNTTDQAAKSNGKTYSDVAKEATKPEQPAGQIGLNTTQEQLLTFADRYGLVRVPDHPIRRVSDPTGKQVNIANYSDSVVNLYTEEPIHLNTDEFIHEAYTFFTEGVAPGESYKKWEETSNTERGLVKMLYLSREGLHILEEAMKMHDYSSPSVQNALGFFKVASEFESVLPVAQTPTDISLYNMYDQRVKPEWKKLSDLKNPAANEKVFTAAYRKARDETNNLMGLLNIMVSTEMEKRLKAATDQQNTGK
;
A
#
# COMPACT_ATOMS: atom_id res chain seq x y z
N MET A 1 -40.58 -7.73 -6.19
CA MET A 1 -39.68 -8.78 -5.63
C MET A 1 -38.18 -8.38 -5.61
N LYS A 2 -37.79 -7.10 -5.81
CA LYS A 2 -36.36 -6.71 -5.87
C LYS A 2 -35.76 -6.17 -4.57
N ALA A 3 -36.57 -5.81 -3.57
CA ALA A 3 -36.08 -5.24 -2.30
C ALA A 3 -35.52 -6.28 -1.31
N LYS A 4 -35.98 -7.54 -1.38
CA LYS A 4 -35.52 -8.59 -0.45
C LYS A 4 -34.13 -9.16 -0.79
N ALA A 5 -33.69 -9.06 -2.05
CA ALA A 5 -32.35 -9.52 -2.46
C ALA A 5 -31.22 -8.62 -1.92
N TYR A 6 -31.46 -7.31 -1.84
CA TYR A 6 -30.47 -6.34 -1.33
C TYR A 6 -30.25 -6.44 0.18
N ILE A 7 -31.29 -6.77 0.95
CA ILE A 7 -31.19 -6.89 2.42
C ILE A 7 -30.41 -8.15 2.82
N ILE A 8 -30.54 -9.24 2.05
CA ILE A 8 -29.81 -10.50 2.31
C ILE A 8 -28.32 -10.36 1.91
N LEU A 9 -28.00 -9.59 0.88
CA LEU A 9 -26.60 -9.36 0.48
C LEU A 9 -25.83 -8.48 1.48
N LEU A 10 -26.50 -7.51 2.12
CA LEU A 10 -25.89 -6.66 3.15
C LEU A 10 -25.55 -7.42 4.44
N THR A 11 -26.25 -8.51 4.76
CA THR A 11 -25.99 -9.31 5.97
C THR A 11 -24.82 -10.28 5.78
N ALA A 12 -24.51 -10.68 4.54
CA ALA A 12 -23.42 -11.62 4.26
C ALA A 12 -22.03 -10.97 4.37
N VAL A 13 -21.89 -9.68 4.08
CA VAL A 13 -20.58 -8.98 4.07
C VAL A 13 -20.10 -8.61 5.48
N ILE A 14 -21.01 -8.45 6.44
CA ILE A 14 -20.66 -8.15 7.84
C ILE A 14 -20.11 -9.40 8.58
N SER A 15 -20.34 -10.60 8.04
CA SER A 15 -19.92 -11.85 8.70
C SER A 15 -18.51 -12.33 8.32
N LEU A 16 -17.80 -11.63 7.43
CA LEU A 16 -16.48 -12.07 6.91
C LEU A 16 -15.27 -11.43 7.59
N THR A 17 -15.46 -10.53 8.56
CA THR A 17 -14.36 -9.83 9.27
C THR A 17 -13.98 -10.45 10.62
N ALA A 18 -14.67 -11.51 11.05
CA ALA A 18 -14.23 -12.33 12.17
C ALA A 18 -13.61 -13.62 11.64
N MET A 19 -12.36 -13.92 12.03
CA MET A 19 -11.55 -15.13 11.77
C MET A 19 -10.34 -15.00 10.84
N LEU A 20 -9.59 -13.89 10.92
CA LEU A 20 -8.17 -13.86 10.56
C LEU A 20 -7.32 -13.47 11.78
N ASN A 21 -7.33 -14.34 12.80
CA ASN A 21 -6.34 -14.36 13.89
C ASN A 21 -6.25 -15.80 14.43
N ALA A 22 -5.75 -16.71 13.60
CA ALA A 22 -5.33 -18.03 14.04
C ALA A 22 -4.40 -18.65 12.99
N CYS A 23 -3.09 -18.43 13.13
CA CYS A 23 -2.05 -19.44 12.96
C CYS A 23 -0.69 -18.77 13.03
N GLY A 24 0.08 -19.11 14.06
CA GLY A 24 1.43 -18.62 14.24
C GLY A 24 2.06 -18.99 15.57
N ASP A 25 1.67 -20.11 16.19
CA ASP A 25 2.53 -20.76 17.16
C ASP A 25 2.37 -22.27 17.05
N SER A 26 3.44 -22.94 16.67
CA SER A 26 3.56 -24.39 16.69
C SER A 26 5.02 -24.71 17.00
N LYS A 27 5.40 -24.48 18.26
CA LYS A 27 6.54 -25.15 18.88
C LYS A 27 6.25 -26.65 18.92
N LYS A 28 7.00 -27.42 18.12
CA LYS A 28 7.16 -28.86 18.36
C LYS A 28 8.01 -29.04 19.62
N GLN A 29 7.37 -29.56 20.65
CA GLN A 29 7.97 -30.28 21.77
C GLN A 29 8.71 -31.52 21.23
N ILE A 30 9.97 -31.69 21.63
CA ILE A 30 10.61 -33.00 21.75
C ILE A 30 11.21 -33.03 23.16
N GLU A 31 10.59 -33.79 24.05
CA GLU A 31 11.19 -34.26 25.31
C GLU A 31 11.81 -35.64 25.06
N GLY A 32 12.98 -35.89 25.67
CA GLY A 32 13.61 -37.21 25.66
C GLY A 32 15.06 -37.24 26.14
N GLU A 33 15.23 -37.16 27.47
CA GLU A 33 16.30 -37.73 28.31
C GLU A 33 17.72 -37.14 28.40
N SER A 34 17.93 -36.51 29.57
CA SER A 34 19.08 -36.48 30.49
C SER A 34 20.37 -37.24 30.15
N THR A 35 21.52 -36.56 30.32
CA THR A 35 22.42 -36.81 31.46
C THR A 35 23.54 -35.75 31.59
N THR A 36 23.63 -35.20 32.81
CA THR A 36 24.84 -34.80 33.58
C THR A 36 26.05 -34.13 32.92
N GLY A 37 26.44 -32.97 33.49
CA GLY A 37 27.81 -32.84 34.00
C GLY A 37 28.62 -31.59 33.63
N ALA A 38 28.81 -30.75 34.64
CA ALA A 38 30.02 -29.96 34.94
C ALA A 38 30.35 -28.69 34.13
N ALA A 39 30.39 -27.60 34.90
CA ALA A 39 31.07 -26.34 34.63
C ALA A 39 32.56 -26.51 34.32
N THR A 40 33.15 -25.57 33.56
CA THR A 40 34.38 -24.84 33.93
C THR A 40 34.58 -23.63 33.02
N THR A 41 34.75 -22.48 33.65
CA THR A 41 35.22 -21.19 33.13
C THR A 41 36.69 -21.27 32.72
N THR A 42 37.12 -20.75 31.56
CA THR A 42 38.32 -19.89 31.50
C THR A 42 38.39 -19.06 30.20
N THR A 43 38.63 -17.78 30.42
CA THR A 43 39.08 -16.72 29.51
C THR A 43 40.45 -17.02 28.90
N THR A 44 40.72 -16.64 27.64
CA THR A 44 42.05 -16.14 27.22
C THR A 44 41.91 -15.14 26.06
N GLN A 45 42.74 -14.10 26.15
CA GLN A 45 42.83 -12.89 25.35
C GLN A 45 43.38 -13.09 23.93
N ASN A 46 42.97 -12.17 23.05
CA ASN A 46 43.69 -11.51 21.95
C ASN A 46 45.11 -11.97 21.61
N THR A 47 45.39 -12.16 20.32
CA THR A 47 46.47 -11.44 19.61
C THR A 47 46.13 -11.28 18.12
N LYS A 48 46.57 -10.16 17.56
CA LYS A 48 46.34 -9.60 16.22
C LYS A 48 47.60 -9.80 15.35
N ALA A 49 47.42 -9.85 14.02
CA ALA A 49 48.29 -9.30 12.95
C ALA A 49 48.66 -10.27 11.79
N ASP A 50 48.10 -9.91 10.63
CA ASP A 50 48.73 -9.63 9.32
C ASP A 50 49.27 -10.70 8.34
N ASN A 51 48.61 -10.67 7.17
CA ASN A 51 49.09 -10.66 5.77
C ASN A 51 49.78 -11.89 5.16
N ALA A 52 49.17 -12.48 4.11
CA ALA A 52 49.44 -12.16 2.69
C ALA A 52 48.73 -13.14 1.72
N GLU A 53 48.41 -12.64 0.52
CA GLU A 53 47.99 -13.27 -0.75
C GLU A 53 48.57 -14.68 -1.05
N GLN A 54 47.96 -15.59 -1.83
CA GLN A 54 47.45 -15.39 -3.19
C GLN A 54 46.68 -16.65 -3.71
N ALA A 55 45.71 -16.43 -4.63
CA ALA A 55 45.22 -17.30 -5.74
C ALA A 55 44.75 -18.76 -5.45
N GLY A 56 43.62 -19.27 -5.96
CA GLY A 56 42.60 -18.79 -6.88
C GLY A 56 41.56 -19.91 -7.12
N VAL A 57 40.33 -19.55 -7.49
CA VAL A 57 39.62 -19.87 -8.76
C VAL A 57 38.23 -20.47 -8.47
N ASP A 58 37.27 -19.93 -9.23
CA ASP A 58 35.89 -20.36 -9.53
C ASP A 58 34.73 -19.99 -8.59
N GLY A 59 33.90 -19.09 -9.12
CA GLY A 59 32.57 -18.76 -8.62
C GLY A 59 32.00 -17.54 -9.32
N ILE A 60 31.39 -17.76 -10.48
CA ILE A 60 30.70 -16.78 -11.33
C ILE A 60 29.78 -15.86 -10.49
N VAL A 61 30.14 -14.57 -10.39
CA VAL A 61 29.26 -13.53 -9.84
C VAL A 61 28.72 -12.72 -11.02
N SER A 62 27.41 -12.82 -11.22
CA SER A 62 26.63 -12.07 -12.20
C SER A 62 26.67 -10.58 -11.85
N ASN A 63 27.48 -9.81 -12.57
CA ASN A 63 27.45 -8.35 -12.54
C ASN A 63 26.20 -7.86 -13.29
N THR A 64 25.13 -7.59 -12.55
CA THR A 64 24.03 -6.72 -13.01
C THR A 64 23.52 -5.90 -11.83
N THR A 65 24.34 -4.97 -11.36
CA THR A 65 23.91 -3.88 -10.48
C THR A 65 24.70 -2.63 -10.83
N ASP A 66 24.48 -2.10 -12.04
CA ASP A 66 24.87 -0.73 -12.39
C ASP A 66 24.21 -0.35 -13.72
N GLN A 67 22.90 -0.13 -13.68
CA GLN A 67 22.20 0.77 -14.61
C GLN A 67 20.77 0.99 -14.14
N ALA A 68 20.59 1.97 -13.25
CA ALA A 68 19.34 2.70 -13.10
C ALA A 68 19.67 4.20 -13.06
N ALA A 69 19.58 4.76 -14.26
CA ALA A 69 19.23 6.13 -14.60
C ALA A 69 19.67 7.28 -13.67
N LYS A 70 20.61 8.07 -14.19
CA LYS A 70 20.61 9.52 -14.04
C LYS A 70 19.28 10.07 -14.56
N SER A 71 18.30 10.24 -13.68
CA SER A 71 17.12 11.07 -13.91
C SER A 71 17.20 12.28 -12.98
N ASN A 72 16.84 13.46 -13.51
CA ASN A 72 16.97 14.74 -12.84
C ASN A 72 16.27 14.72 -11.47
N GLY A 73 17.08 14.93 -10.42
CA GLY A 73 16.71 14.81 -9.02
C GLY A 73 15.51 15.66 -8.62
N LYS A 74 14.37 14.98 -8.47
CA LYS A 74 13.42 15.27 -7.40
C LYS A 74 13.43 14.07 -6.47
N THR A 75 13.84 14.28 -5.23
CA THR A 75 13.73 13.27 -4.18
C THR A 75 12.27 13.18 -3.72
N TYR A 76 11.88 12.08 -3.07
CA TYR A 76 10.51 11.90 -2.55
C TYR A 76 10.07 13.01 -1.59
N SER A 77 11.01 13.65 -0.88
CA SER A 77 10.76 14.83 -0.03
C SER A 77 10.46 16.11 -0.82
N ASP A 78 10.88 16.19 -2.09
CA ASP A 78 10.67 17.36 -2.95
C ASP A 78 9.27 17.36 -3.55
N VAL A 79 8.67 16.19 -3.78
CA VAL A 79 7.24 16.07 -4.16
C VAL A 79 6.32 16.53 -3.01
N ALA A 80 6.78 16.39 -1.76
CA ALA A 80 6.07 16.87 -0.57
C ALA A 80 6.27 18.38 -0.28
N LYS A 81 7.16 19.07 -1.01
CA LYS A 81 7.50 20.47 -0.78
C LYS A 81 7.58 21.25 -2.09
N GLU A 82 6.42 21.67 -2.59
CA GLU A 82 6.19 22.95 -3.28
C GLU A 82 4.73 22.97 -3.70
N ALA A 83 3.87 23.56 -2.86
CA ALA A 83 2.45 23.70 -3.14
C ALA A 83 2.15 25.16 -3.48
N THR A 84 1.87 25.44 -4.75
CA THR A 84 1.25 26.71 -5.15
C THR A 84 -0.25 26.48 -5.17
N LYS A 85 -1.01 27.23 -4.36
CA LYS A 85 -2.47 27.10 -4.28
C LYS A 85 -3.13 27.43 -5.63
N PRO A 86 -4.04 26.58 -6.14
CA PRO A 86 -4.99 27.01 -7.16
C PRO A 86 -5.91 28.12 -6.61
N GLU A 87 -6.40 29.00 -7.48
CA GLU A 87 -7.36 30.06 -7.12
C GLU A 87 -8.68 29.45 -6.62
N GLN A 88 -8.81 29.29 -5.31
CA GLN A 88 -10.04 28.92 -4.61
C GLN A 88 -10.47 30.08 -3.69
N PRO A 89 -11.77 30.26 -3.43
CA PRO A 89 -12.23 31.13 -2.37
C PRO A 89 -11.50 30.77 -1.07
N ALA A 90 -10.89 31.76 -0.41
CA ALA A 90 -10.05 31.52 0.76
C ALA A 90 -10.83 30.72 1.84
N GLY A 91 -10.32 29.53 2.17
CA GLY A 91 -10.89 28.66 3.21
C GLY A 91 -11.87 27.58 2.72
N GLN A 92 -12.16 27.50 1.42
CA GLN A 92 -13.03 26.46 0.87
C GLN A 92 -12.22 25.25 0.38
N ILE A 93 -12.55 24.05 0.88
CA ILE A 93 -12.04 22.78 0.34
C ILE A 93 -12.88 22.36 -0.86
N GLY A 94 -12.22 22.10 -1.99
CA GLY A 94 -12.78 21.55 -3.21
C GLY A 94 -13.60 22.54 -4.03
N LEU A 95 -13.61 22.33 -5.35
CA LEU A 95 -14.44 23.12 -6.27
C LEU A 95 -15.92 22.73 -6.12
N ASN A 96 -16.81 23.72 -6.05
CA ASN A 96 -18.25 23.49 -6.07
C ASN A 96 -18.66 22.82 -7.38
N THR A 97 -19.44 21.74 -7.28
CA THR A 97 -19.94 21.00 -8.45
C THR A 97 -21.34 20.49 -8.13
N THR A 98 -22.32 20.70 -9.01
CA THR A 98 -23.63 20.07 -8.83
C THR A 98 -23.59 18.62 -9.25
N GLN A 99 -24.54 17.81 -8.79
CA GLN A 99 -24.65 16.41 -9.25
C GLN A 99 -24.81 16.32 -10.77
N GLU A 100 -25.55 17.23 -11.39
CA GLU A 100 -25.72 17.29 -12.85
C GLU A 100 -24.40 17.59 -13.56
N GLN A 101 -23.63 18.56 -13.05
CA GLN A 101 -22.30 18.87 -13.59
C GLN A 101 -21.35 17.68 -13.47
N LEU A 102 -21.38 16.98 -12.33
CA LEU A 102 -20.53 15.82 -12.09
C LEU A 102 -20.75 14.71 -13.14
N LEU A 103 -22.01 14.47 -13.52
CA LEU A 103 -22.38 13.46 -14.52
C LEU A 103 -21.88 13.78 -15.93
N THR A 104 -21.58 15.05 -16.24
CA THR A 104 -20.99 15.43 -17.53
C THR A 104 -19.55 14.95 -17.70
N PHE A 105 -18.87 14.60 -16.60
CA PHE A 105 -17.52 14.03 -16.60
C PHE A 105 -17.50 12.50 -16.71
N ALA A 106 -18.65 11.84 -16.85
CA ALA A 106 -18.70 10.39 -17.03
C ALA A 106 -18.11 10.01 -18.40
N ASP A 107 -17.11 9.12 -18.38
CA ASP A 107 -16.54 8.54 -19.60
C ASP A 107 -17.47 7.48 -20.21
N ARG A 108 -17.02 6.85 -21.31
CA ARG A 108 -17.79 5.81 -22.01
C ARG A 108 -18.10 4.57 -21.16
N TYR A 109 -17.42 4.40 -20.03
CA TYR A 109 -17.62 3.31 -19.08
C TYR A 109 -18.50 3.73 -17.90
N GLY A 110 -19.00 4.97 -17.90
CA GLY A 110 -19.79 5.53 -16.80
C GLY A 110 -18.95 5.94 -15.59
N LEU A 111 -17.63 6.04 -15.74
CA LEU A 111 -16.72 6.47 -14.67
C LEU A 111 -16.51 7.97 -14.77
N VAL A 112 -16.76 8.68 -13.67
CA VAL A 112 -16.53 10.12 -13.55
C VAL A 112 -15.03 10.40 -13.56
N ARG A 113 -14.54 11.08 -14.59
CA ARG A 113 -13.13 11.48 -14.76
C ARG A 113 -13.01 13.00 -14.77
N VAL A 114 -12.51 13.53 -13.68
CA VAL A 114 -12.32 14.97 -13.52
C VAL A 114 -10.89 15.34 -13.95
N PRO A 115 -10.70 16.24 -14.94
CA PRO A 115 -9.37 16.58 -15.46
C PRO A 115 -8.59 17.56 -14.57
N ASP A 116 -9.28 18.37 -13.76
CA ASP A 116 -8.72 19.44 -12.95
C ASP A 116 -9.41 19.52 -11.57
N HIS A 117 -8.74 20.11 -10.58
CA HIS A 117 -9.34 20.32 -9.25
C HIS A 117 -10.02 19.07 -8.68
N PRO A 118 -9.22 18.03 -8.39
CA PRO A 118 -9.74 16.69 -8.18
C PRO A 118 -10.61 16.55 -6.95
N ILE A 119 -10.48 17.46 -5.96
CA ILE A 119 -11.40 17.53 -4.84
C ILE A 119 -12.64 18.32 -5.26
N ARG A 120 -13.79 17.65 -5.31
CA ARG A 120 -15.08 18.26 -5.61
C ARG A 120 -15.94 18.35 -4.36
N ARG A 121 -16.61 19.48 -4.21
CA ARG A 121 -17.67 19.74 -3.24
C ARG A 121 -19.02 19.58 -3.94
N VAL A 122 -19.57 18.38 -3.86
CA VAL A 122 -20.78 17.97 -4.59
C VAL A 122 -22.03 18.21 -3.77
N SER A 123 -22.88 19.12 -4.22
CA SER A 123 -24.18 19.38 -3.62
C SER A 123 -25.26 18.47 -4.21
N ASP A 124 -26.15 17.95 -3.36
CA ASP A 124 -27.37 17.28 -3.83
C ASP A 124 -28.32 18.28 -4.52
N PRO A 125 -29.34 17.82 -5.28
CA PRO A 125 -30.28 18.69 -5.97
C PRO A 125 -31.07 19.62 -5.03
N THR A 126 -31.12 19.29 -3.73
CA THR A 126 -31.77 20.13 -2.72
C THR A 126 -30.85 21.20 -2.14
N GLY A 127 -29.55 21.14 -2.45
CA GLY A 127 -28.50 22.00 -1.90
C GLY A 127 -28.22 21.79 -0.41
N LYS A 128 -28.79 20.75 0.21
CA LYS A 128 -28.70 20.52 1.67
C LYS A 128 -27.60 19.56 2.05
N GLN A 129 -27.23 18.62 1.17
CA GLN A 129 -26.14 17.69 1.42
C GLN A 129 -24.97 18.01 0.52
N VAL A 130 -23.80 18.11 1.13
CA VAL A 130 -22.55 18.43 0.44
C VAL A 130 -21.53 17.35 0.76
N ASN A 131 -21.07 16.65 -0.28
CA ASN A 131 -20.00 15.66 -0.19
C ASN A 131 -18.69 16.26 -0.71
N ILE A 132 -17.58 16.08 0.02
CA ILE A 132 -16.24 16.47 -0.42
C ILE A 132 -15.50 15.19 -0.77
N ALA A 133 -15.14 15.03 -2.04
CA ALA A 133 -14.60 13.77 -2.55
C ALA A 133 -13.53 14.00 -3.61
N ASN A 134 -12.55 13.09 -3.65
CA ASN A 134 -11.51 13.05 -4.66
C ASN A 134 -11.98 12.27 -5.90
N TYR A 135 -12.00 12.91 -7.08
CA TYR A 135 -12.36 12.32 -8.37
C TYR A 135 -11.16 12.22 -9.34
N SER A 136 -9.93 12.44 -8.88
CA SER A 136 -8.73 12.06 -9.65
C SER A 136 -8.53 10.56 -9.65
N ASP A 137 -7.51 10.11 -10.38
CA ASP A 137 -7.01 8.75 -10.32
C ASP A 137 -5.86 8.57 -9.31
N SER A 138 -5.62 9.53 -8.41
CA SER A 138 -4.46 9.58 -7.51
C SER A 138 -4.89 9.77 -6.05
N VAL A 139 -4.11 9.30 -5.09
CA VAL A 139 -4.26 9.74 -3.70
C VAL A 139 -3.70 11.15 -3.61
N VAL A 140 -4.52 12.09 -3.13
CA VAL A 140 -4.15 13.50 -3.07
C VAL A 140 -4.23 14.03 -1.65
N ASN A 141 -3.51 15.12 -1.38
CA ASN A 141 -3.74 15.92 -0.19
C ASN A 141 -5.05 16.71 -0.35
N LEU A 142 -5.94 16.64 0.64
CA LEU A 142 -7.26 17.25 0.62
C LEU A 142 -7.23 18.78 0.42
N TYR A 143 -6.19 19.45 0.93
CA TYR A 143 -6.09 20.90 0.94
C TYR A 143 -5.32 21.48 -0.24
N THR A 144 -4.31 20.75 -0.74
CA THR A 144 -3.53 21.20 -1.91
C THR A 144 -4.06 20.62 -3.21
N GLU A 145 -4.84 19.54 -3.14
CA GLU A 145 -5.34 18.76 -4.28
C GLU A 145 -4.24 18.08 -5.11
N GLU A 146 -3.01 18.09 -4.60
CA GLU A 146 -1.83 17.52 -5.25
C GLU A 146 -1.65 16.04 -4.91
N PRO A 147 -1.19 15.19 -5.85
CA PRO A 147 -0.83 13.80 -5.59
C PRO A 147 0.26 13.66 -4.53
N ILE A 148 0.12 12.68 -3.64
CA ILE A 148 1.15 12.34 -2.63
C ILE A 148 2.14 11.28 -3.11
N HIS A 149 2.04 10.88 -4.38
CA HIS A 149 2.88 9.89 -5.04
C HIS A 149 3.16 10.33 -6.47
N LEU A 150 4.14 9.69 -7.12
CA LEU A 150 4.43 9.93 -8.53
C LEU A 150 3.19 9.66 -9.41
N ASN A 151 3.05 10.45 -10.47
CA ASN A 151 1.93 10.35 -11.41
C ASN A 151 2.41 10.57 -12.86
N THR A 152 3.56 10.00 -13.21
CA THR A 152 4.10 10.00 -14.58
C THR A 152 3.61 8.78 -15.35
N ASP A 153 3.55 8.86 -16.69
CA ASP A 153 3.14 7.74 -17.54
C ASP A 153 4.02 6.51 -17.35
N GLU A 154 5.34 6.70 -17.21
CA GLU A 154 6.30 5.64 -16.92
C GLU A 154 5.97 4.92 -15.60
N PHE A 155 5.76 5.68 -14.53
CA PHE A 155 5.42 5.12 -13.23
C PHE A 155 4.06 4.41 -13.25
N ILE A 156 3.06 4.97 -13.94
CA ILE A 156 1.74 4.33 -14.13
C ILE A 156 1.90 2.99 -14.84
N HIS A 157 2.67 2.97 -15.92
CA HIS A 157 2.91 1.76 -16.70
C HIS A 157 3.60 0.67 -15.86
N GLU A 158 4.68 1.02 -15.15
CA GLU A 158 5.39 0.08 -14.27
C GLU A 158 4.49 -0.45 -13.15
N ALA A 159 3.77 0.45 -12.47
CA ALA A 159 2.89 0.07 -11.38
C ALA A 159 1.78 -0.86 -11.86
N TYR A 160 1.14 -0.54 -12.99
CA TYR A 160 0.06 -1.37 -13.52
C TYR A 160 0.57 -2.72 -14.03
N THR A 161 1.73 -2.75 -14.68
CA THR A 161 2.39 -3.97 -15.13
C THR A 161 2.74 -4.88 -13.94
N PHE A 162 3.21 -4.31 -12.83
CA PHE A 162 3.44 -5.08 -11.61
C PHE A 162 2.14 -5.77 -11.14
N PHE A 163 1.01 -5.08 -11.12
CA PHE A 163 -0.26 -5.66 -10.67
C PHE A 163 -0.86 -6.66 -11.65
N THR A 164 -0.58 -6.56 -12.95
CA THR A 164 -1.20 -7.40 -13.98
C THR A 164 -0.31 -8.56 -14.41
N GLU A 165 0.99 -8.35 -14.51
CA GLU A 165 1.94 -9.38 -14.96
C GLU A 165 2.81 -9.90 -13.80
N GLY A 166 3.12 -9.05 -12.82
CA GLY A 166 4.01 -9.40 -11.71
C GLY A 166 3.33 -10.23 -10.61
N VAL A 167 2.14 -9.82 -10.16
CA VAL A 167 1.47 -10.44 -9.00
C VAL A 167 0.82 -11.80 -9.35
N ALA A 168 0.18 -11.92 -10.52
CA ALA A 168 -0.44 -13.17 -10.96
C ALA A 168 -0.33 -13.31 -12.50
N PRO A 169 0.84 -13.75 -13.00
CA PRO A 169 1.08 -13.88 -14.43
C PRO A 169 0.13 -14.89 -15.09
N GLY A 170 -0.33 -14.56 -16.30
CA GLY A 170 -1.20 -15.43 -17.11
C GLY A 170 -2.71 -15.23 -16.86
N GLU A 171 -3.09 -14.39 -15.91
CA GLU A 171 -4.47 -13.96 -15.73
C GLU A 171 -4.85 -12.86 -16.74
N SER A 172 -6.15 -12.63 -16.93
CA SER A 172 -6.67 -11.58 -17.81
C SER A 172 -7.13 -10.35 -17.01
N TYR A 173 -6.75 -9.16 -17.47
CA TYR A 173 -6.91 -7.91 -16.75
C TYR A 173 -7.65 -6.85 -17.57
N LYS A 174 -8.34 -5.96 -16.86
CA LYS A 174 -8.93 -4.76 -17.45
C LYS A 174 -7.83 -3.95 -18.15
N LYS A 175 -8.21 -3.08 -19.09
CA LYS A 175 -7.30 -2.03 -19.55
C LYS A 175 -7.22 -0.92 -18.51
N TRP A 176 -6.16 -0.10 -18.57
CA TRP A 176 -6.04 1.05 -17.68
C TRP A 176 -7.26 1.98 -17.79
N GLU A 177 -7.75 2.22 -19.01
CA GLU A 177 -8.91 3.06 -19.32
C GLU A 177 -10.21 2.57 -18.66
N GLU A 178 -10.33 1.25 -18.46
CA GLU A 178 -11.47 0.56 -17.88
C GLU A 178 -11.42 0.50 -16.35
N THR A 179 -10.25 0.76 -15.77
CA THR A 179 -9.98 0.67 -14.33
C THR A 179 -10.51 1.90 -13.60
N SER A 180 -11.20 1.72 -12.48
CA SER A 180 -11.82 2.83 -11.71
C SER A 180 -10.76 3.79 -11.15
N ASN A 181 -11.14 5.01 -10.80
CA ASN A 181 -10.21 5.95 -10.18
C ASN A 181 -9.66 5.44 -8.83
N THR A 182 -10.48 4.75 -8.03
CA THR A 182 -10.04 4.14 -6.77
C THR A 182 -8.99 3.07 -7.00
N GLU A 183 -9.23 2.18 -7.98
CA GLU A 183 -8.28 1.15 -8.38
C GLU A 183 -6.97 1.76 -8.89
N ARG A 184 -7.04 2.75 -9.79
CA ARG A 184 -5.85 3.46 -10.32
C ARG A 184 -5.04 4.13 -9.22
N GLY A 185 -5.71 4.80 -8.28
CA GLY A 185 -5.08 5.43 -7.13
C GLY A 185 -4.35 4.42 -6.27
N LEU A 186 -4.99 3.27 -5.99
CA LEU A 186 -4.38 2.20 -5.22
C LEU A 186 -3.23 1.50 -5.96
N VAL A 187 -3.31 1.30 -7.27
CA VAL A 187 -2.19 0.74 -8.06
C VAL A 187 -0.92 1.55 -7.82
N LYS A 188 -1.01 2.87 -7.97
CA LYS A 188 0.11 3.80 -7.75
C LYS A 188 0.57 3.81 -6.30
N MET A 189 -0.36 3.93 -5.37
CA MET A 189 -0.07 4.05 -3.95
C MET A 189 0.58 2.78 -3.37
N LEU A 190 0.06 1.61 -3.74
CA LEU A 190 0.55 0.32 -3.24
C LEU A 190 1.85 -0.12 -3.93
N TYR A 191 2.04 0.25 -5.19
CA TYR A 191 3.31 0.02 -5.86
C TYR A 191 4.44 0.78 -5.16
N LEU A 192 4.20 2.04 -4.78
CA LEU A 192 5.17 2.84 -4.03
C LEU A 192 5.36 2.32 -2.60
N SER A 193 4.28 1.94 -1.92
CA SER A 193 4.37 1.42 -0.54
C SER A 193 5.18 0.12 -0.45
N ARG A 194 5.13 -0.74 -1.49
CA ARG A 194 5.97 -1.93 -1.59
C ARG A 194 7.45 -1.59 -1.42
N GLU A 195 7.91 -0.55 -2.10
CA GLU A 195 9.30 -0.11 -2.06
C GLU A 195 9.66 0.45 -0.68
N GLY A 196 8.79 1.29 -0.11
CA GLY A 196 8.96 1.79 1.25
C GLY A 196 9.06 0.67 2.28
N LEU A 197 8.22 -0.36 2.19
CA LEU A 197 8.30 -1.52 3.07
C LEU A 197 9.59 -2.32 2.85
N HIS A 198 10.04 -2.49 1.61
CA HIS A 198 11.29 -3.20 1.33
C HIS A 198 12.50 -2.50 1.93
N ILE A 199 12.59 -1.17 1.82
CA ILE A 199 13.64 -0.35 2.46
C ILE A 199 13.68 -0.59 3.97
N LEU A 200 12.51 -0.61 4.62
CA LEU A 200 12.43 -0.86 6.06
C LEU A 200 12.80 -2.29 6.44
N GLU A 201 12.50 -3.26 5.58
CA GLU A 201 12.91 -4.65 5.76
C GLU A 201 14.43 -4.80 5.76
N GLU A 202 15.11 -4.20 4.78
CA GLU A 202 16.57 -4.24 4.67
C GLU A 202 17.23 -3.53 5.86
N ALA A 203 16.68 -2.39 6.29
CA ALA A 203 17.13 -1.70 7.50
C ALA A 203 17.04 -2.59 8.75
N MET A 204 15.94 -3.36 8.89
CA MET A 204 15.77 -4.32 9.98
C MET A 204 16.77 -5.48 9.91
N LYS A 205 17.06 -6.01 8.71
CA LYS A 205 18.06 -7.07 8.52
C LYS A 205 19.47 -6.62 8.87
N MET A 206 19.80 -5.36 8.54
CA MET A 206 21.12 -4.78 8.77
C MET A 206 21.27 -4.09 10.14
N HIS A 207 20.18 -3.98 10.91
CA HIS A 207 20.12 -3.19 12.14
C HIS A 207 20.54 -1.71 11.95
N ASP A 208 20.34 -1.16 10.75
CA ASP A 208 20.67 0.23 10.41
C ASP A 208 19.44 1.00 9.95
N TYR A 209 18.94 1.87 10.83
CA TYR A 209 17.78 2.72 10.59
C TYR A 209 18.14 4.19 10.35
N SER A 210 19.43 4.49 10.24
CA SER A 210 19.95 5.86 10.16
C SER A 210 19.91 6.44 8.74
N SER A 211 19.75 5.57 7.73
CA SER A 211 19.82 5.99 6.34
C SER A 211 18.71 6.97 5.96
N PRO A 212 18.98 7.95 5.06
CA PRO A 212 17.95 8.85 4.54
C PRO A 212 16.77 8.10 3.90
N SER A 213 17.02 6.96 3.25
CA SER A 213 15.97 6.14 2.65
C SER A 213 14.97 5.61 3.67
N VAL A 214 15.43 5.19 4.86
CA VAL A 214 14.55 4.76 5.95
C VAL A 214 13.67 5.91 6.44
N GLN A 215 14.25 7.09 6.62
CA GLN A 215 13.50 8.28 7.06
C GLN A 215 12.47 8.71 6.00
N ASN A 216 12.84 8.63 4.71
CA ASN A 216 11.93 8.91 3.60
C ASN A 216 10.78 7.91 3.53
N ALA A 217 11.05 6.60 3.71
CA ALA A 217 10.02 5.58 3.74
C ALA A 217 9.03 5.79 4.91
N LEU A 218 9.53 6.05 6.12
CA LEU A 218 8.67 6.37 7.27
C LEU A 218 7.90 7.69 7.07
N GLY A 219 8.52 8.69 6.46
CA GLY A 219 7.88 9.95 6.08
C GLY A 219 6.74 9.76 5.09
N PHE A 220 6.94 8.91 4.07
CA PHE A 220 5.87 8.52 3.15
C PHE A 220 4.71 7.86 3.88
N PHE A 221 4.95 6.83 4.71
CA PHE A 221 3.87 6.15 5.45
C PHE A 221 3.13 7.09 6.39
N LYS A 222 3.83 8.06 6.98
CA LYS A 222 3.22 9.10 7.80
C LYS A 222 2.22 9.90 6.97
N VAL A 223 2.66 10.54 5.90
CA VAL A 223 1.80 11.37 5.02
C VAL A 223 0.65 10.54 4.42
N ALA A 224 0.96 9.33 3.93
CA ALA A 224 0.00 8.40 3.38
C ALA A 224 -1.17 8.07 4.34
N SER A 225 -0.87 8.02 5.63
CA SER A 225 -1.81 7.66 6.69
C SER A 225 -2.58 8.83 7.28
N GLU A 226 -2.26 10.07 6.90
CA GLU A 226 -2.95 11.27 7.38
C GLU A 226 -4.41 11.32 6.92
N PHE A 227 -5.24 12.05 7.65
CA PHE A 227 -6.65 12.24 7.28
C PHE A 227 -6.76 12.96 5.93
N GLU A 228 -5.84 13.89 5.69
CA GLU A 228 -5.70 14.70 4.50
C GLU A 228 -5.29 13.89 3.27
N SER A 229 -4.76 12.67 3.43
CA SER A 229 -4.45 11.75 2.33
C SER A 229 -5.72 11.03 1.90
N VAL A 230 -6.33 11.53 0.83
CA VAL A 230 -7.67 11.13 0.37
C VAL A 230 -7.58 10.28 -0.89
N LEU A 231 -7.99 9.02 -0.76
CA LEU A 231 -8.15 8.09 -1.87
C LEU A 231 -9.27 8.55 -2.80
N PRO A 232 -9.21 8.30 -4.13
CA PRO A 232 -10.34 8.56 -5.00
C PRO A 232 -11.61 7.86 -4.53
N VAL A 233 -12.71 8.59 -4.60
CA VAL A 233 -14.02 8.14 -4.15
C VAL A 233 -14.47 6.90 -4.91
N ALA A 234 -15.11 5.99 -4.19
CA ALA A 234 -15.68 4.79 -4.78
C ALA A 234 -16.74 5.14 -5.83
N GLN A 235 -16.60 4.60 -7.04
CA GLN A 235 -17.55 4.79 -8.14
C GLN A 235 -18.27 3.48 -8.51
N THR A 236 -17.73 2.35 -8.07
CA THR A 236 -18.29 1.01 -8.26
C THR A 236 -18.49 0.29 -6.92
N PRO A 237 -19.33 -0.76 -6.86
CA PRO A 237 -19.49 -1.55 -5.64
C PRO A 237 -18.18 -2.17 -5.12
N THR A 238 -17.27 -2.55 -6.02
CA THR A 238 -15.97 -3.14 -5.68
C THR A 238 -15.01 -2.11 -5.10
N ASP A 239 -15.11 -0.84 -5.53
CA ASP A 239 -14.32 0.25 -4.96
C ASP A 239 -14.62 0.46 -3.47
N ILE A 240 -15.86 0.20 -3.02
CA ILE A 240 -16.24 0.33 -1.60
C ILE A 240 -15.40 -0.62 -0.74
N SER A 241 -15.21 -1.86 -1.19
CA SER A 241 -14.38 -2.84 -0.48
C SER A 241 -12.92 -2.42 -0.42
N LEU A 242 -12.38 -1.93 -1.54
CA LEU A 242 -11.02 -1.41 -1.63
C LEU A 242 -10.81 -0.19 -0.71
N TYR A 243 -11.74 0.75 -0.76
CA TYR A 243 -11.73 1.96 0.06
C TYR A 243 -11.75 1.61 1.56
N ASN A 244 -12.68 0.75 1.98
CA ASN A 244 -12.80 0.34 3.38
C ASN A 244 -11.53 -0.36 3.85
N MET A 245 -10.95 -1.25 3.04
CA MET A 245 -9.72 -1.94 3.42
C MET A 245 -8.53 -0.98 3.52
N TYR A 246 -8.40 -0.04 2.58
CA TYR A 246 -7.37 0.98 2.62
C TYR A 246 -7.49 1.86 3.88
N ASP A 247 -8.67 2.41 4.13
CA ASP A 247 -8.89 3.40 5.20
C ASP A 247 -8.97 2.77 6.60
N GLN A 248 -9.57 1.59 6.73
CA GLN A 248 -9.82 0.97 8.04
C GLN A 248 -8.74 -0.03 8.48
N ARG A 249 -7.91 -0.54 7.55
CA ARG A 249 -6.89 -1.55 7.85
C ARG A 249 -5.49 -1.08 7.49
N VAL A 250 -5.27 -0.61 6.27
CA VAL A 250 -3.91 -0.26 5.80
C VAL A 250 -3.41 1.04 6.42
N LYS A 251 -4.15 2.16 6.28
CA LYS A 251 -3.74 3.47 6.83
C LYS A 251 -3.44 3.41 8.34
N PRO A 252 -4.27 2.75 9.20
CA PRO A 252 -3.97 2.66 10.62
C PRO A 252 -2.66 1.92 10.94
N GLU A 253 -2.32 0.86 10.21
CA GLU A 253 -1.06 0.14 10.42
C GLU A 253 0.16 0.92 9.89
N TRP A 254 0.02 1.62 8.75
CA TRP A 254 1.03 2.57 8.29
C TRP A 254 1.28 3.71 9.28
N LYS A 255 0.21 4.21 9.90
CA LYS A 255 0.32 5.21 10.97
C LYS A 255 1.09 4.66 12.17
N LYS A 256 0.72 3.49 12.67
CA LYS A 256 1.43 2.85 13.80
C LYS A 256 2.90 2.62 13.49
N LEU A 257 3.23 2.18 12.28
CA LEU A 257 4.61 1.98 11.83
C LEU A 257 5.39 3.30 11.82
N SER A 258 4.83 4.35 11.23
CA SER A 258 5.49 5.65 11.07
C SER A 258 5.56 6.49 12.34
N ASP A 259 4.67 6.28 13.30
CA ASP A 259 4.66 6.99 14.59
C ASP A 259 5.74 6.48 15.57
N LEU A 260 6.36 5.32 15.30
CA LEU A 260 7.42 4.77 16.16
C LEU A 260 8.70 5.60 16.07
N LYS A 261 9.00 6.31 17.16
CA LYS A 261 10.23 7.08 17.31
C LYS A 261 11.40 6.15 17.61
N ASN A 262 12.52 6.39 16.94
CA ASN A 262 13.80 5.70 17.13
C ASN A 262 13.70 4.16 17.04
N PRO A 263 13.56 3.60 15.82
CA PRO A 263 13.46 2.15 15.60
C PRO A 263 14.57 1.34 16.26
N ALA A 264 15.81 1.85 16.24
CA ALA A 264 16.98 1.18 16.82
C ALA A 264 16.86 0.95 18.33
N ALA A 265 16.18 1.85 19.06
CA ALA A 265 15.98 1.68 20.50
C ALA A 265 14.85 0.69 20.86
N ASN A 266 13.97 0.37 19.90
CA ASN A 266 12.76 -0.43 20.12
C ASN A 266 12.51 -1.45 19.00
N GLU A 267 13.57 -2.13 18.52
CA GLU A 267 13.51 -2.98 17.32
C GLU A 267 12.39 -4.03 17.35
N LYS A 268 12.12 -4.62 18.51
CA LYS A 268 11.05 -5.63 18.65
C LYS A 268 9.67 -5.02 18.36
N VAL A 269 9.41 -3.81 18.84
CA VAL A 269 8.15 -3.10 18.62
C VAL A 269 8.05 -2.66 17.16
N PHE A 270 9.15 -2.13 16.61
CA PHE A 270 9.23 -1.75 15.20
C PHE A 270 8.98 -2.93 14.27
N THR A 271 9.64 -4.07 14.52
CA THR A 271 9.46 -5.32 13.75
C THR A 271 8.01 -5.78 13.74
N ALA A 272 7.32 -5.71 14.88
CA ALA A 272 5.91 -6.10 14.96
C ALA A 272 4.99 -5.15 14.16
N ALA A 273 5.21 -3.84 14.28
CA ALA A 273 4.46 -2.85 13.51
C ALA A 273 4.72 -2.98 11.99
N TYR A 274 5.98 -3.20 11.60
CA TYR A 274 6.36 -3.45 10.21
C TYR A 274 5.63 -4.66 9.63
N ARG A 275 5.63 -5.80 10.35
CA ARG A 275 4.93 -7.01 9.91
C ARG A 275 3.45 -6.75 9.69
N LYS A 276 2.77 -6.09 10.64
CA LYS A 276 1.35 -5.75 10.50
C LYS A 276 1.06 -4.82 9.33
N ALA A 277 1.86 -3.77 9.16
CA ALA A 277 1.76 -2.89 8.01
C ALA A 277 1.96 -3.63 6.69
N ARG A 278 2.96 -4.52 6.60
CA ARG A 278 3.23 -5.32 5.40
C ARG A 278 2.13 -6.34 5.12
N ASP A 279 1.63 -7.05 6.13
CA ASP A 279 0.55 -8.02 5.98
C ASP A 279 -0.71 -7.35 5.43
N GLU A 280 -1.15 -6.23 6.02
CA GLU A 280 -2.33 -5.51 5.56
C GLU A 280 -2.14 -4.90 4.17
N THR A 281 -0.94 -4.39 3.86
CA THR A 281 -0.61 -3.90 2.52
C THR A 281 -0.67 -5.01 1.49
N ASN A 282 -0.06 -6.17 1.76
CA ASN A 282 -0.07 -7.32 0.87
C ASN A 282 -1.48 -7.87 0.66
N ASN A 283 -2.31 -7.91 1.72
CA ASN A 283 -3.69 -8.32 1.60
C ASN A 283 -4.46 -7.39 0.64
N LEU A 284 -4.26 -6.07 0.75
CA LEU A 284 -4.91 -5.10 -0.14
C LEU A 284 -4.36 -5.20 -1.57
N MET A 285 -3.06 -5.45 -1.75
CA MET A 285 -2.46 -5.69 -3.06
C MET A 285 -3.05 -6.93 -3.74
N GLY A 286 -3.22 -8.02 -3.00
CA GLY A 286 -3.87 -9.24 -3.50
C GLY A 286 -5.33 -9.01 -3.88
N LEU A 287 -6.09 -8.29 -3.04
CA LEU A 287 -7.47 -7.91 -3.33
C LEU A 287 -7.54 -7.04 -4.59
N LEU A 288 -6.70 -6.01 -4.71
CA LEU A 288 -6.66 -5.14 -5.87
C LEU A 288 -6.35 -5.91 -7.15
N ASN A 289 -5.37 -6.82 -7.13
CA ASN A 289 -5.05 -7.69 -8.26
C ASN A 289 -6.25 -8.54 -8.72
N ILE A 290 -7.09 -9.02 -7.80
CA ILE A 290 -8.35 -9.70 -8.14
C ILE A 290 -9.36 -8.71 -8.74
N MET A 291 -9.51 -7.52 -8.16
CA MET A 291 -10.48 -6.51 -8.60
C MET A 291 -10.15 -5.92 -9.98
N VAL A 292 -8.87 -5.84 -10.34
CA VAL A 292 -8.45 -5.39 -11.69
C VAL A 292 -8.55 -6.48 -12.77
N SER A 293 -8.88 -7.72 -12.39
CA SER A 293 -9.06 -8.87 -13.30
C SER A 293 -10.34 -8.75 -14.12
N THR A 294 -10.34 -9.20 -15.37
CA THR A 294 -11.60 -9.42 -16.13
C THR A 294 -12.40 -10.61 -15.60
N GLU A 295 -11.73 -11.53 -14.91
CA GLU A 295 -12.30 -12.74 -14.29
C GLU A 295 -12.54 -12.58 -12.78
N MET A 296 -12.82 -11.35 -12.33
CA MET A 296 -12.90 -10.97 -10.90
C MET A 296 -13.76 -11.92 -10.07
N GLU A 297 -15.00 -12.22 -10.49
CA GLU A 297 -15.94 -13.04 -9.72
C GLU A 297 -15.40 -14.46 -9.46
N LYS A 298 -14.83 -15.08 -10.51
CA LYS A 298 -14.23 -16.41 -10.43
C LYS A 298 -13.05 -16.42 -9.46
N ARG A 299 -12.17 -15.43 -9.56
CA ARG A 299 -10.96 -15.34 -8.73
C ARG A 299 -11.28 -15.01 -7.28
N LEU A 300 -12.27 -14.15 -7.02
CA LEU A 300 -12.74 -13.84 -5.67
C LEU A 300 -13.34 -15.06 -4.98
N LYS A 301 -14.14 -15.85 -5.71
CA LYS A 301 -14.68 -17.12 -5.21
C LYS A 301 -13.57 -18.10 -4.83
N ALA A 302 -12.59 -18.32 -5.72
CA ALA A 302 -11.47 -19.22 -5.46
C ALA A 302 -10.67 -18.80 -4.20
N ALA A 303 -10.40 -17.50 -4.04
CA ALA A 303 -9.71 -16.98 -2.86
C ALA A 303 -10.49 -17.22 -1.56
N THR A 304 -11.81 -17.09 -1.61
CA THR A 304 -12.69 -17.31 -0.44
C THR A 304 -12.80 -18.80 -0.09
N ASP A 305 -12.89 -19.68 -1.09
CA ASP A 305 -13.00 -21.13 -0.90
C ASP A 305 -11.70 -21.73 -0.31
N GLN A 306 -10.53 -21.20 -0.71
CA GLN A 306 -9.25 -21.58 -0.12
C GLN A 306 -9.14 -21.21 1.37
N GLN A 307 -9.70 -20.07 1.78
CA GLN A 307 -9.73 -19.67 3.20
C GLN A 307 -10.64 -20.58 4.05
N ASN A 308 -11.69 -21.14 3.46
CA ASN A 308 -12.64 -22.00 4.17
C ASN A 308 -12.18 -23.46 4.28
N THR A 309 -11.30 -23.92 3.39
CA THR A 309 -10.78 -25.30 3.37
C THR A 309 -9.50 -25.49 4.19
N GLY A 310 -8.88 -24.40 4.66
CA GLY A 310 -7.71 -24.40 5.54
C GLY A 310 -8.01 -24.43 7.05
N LYS A 311 -9.23 -24.80 7.46
CA LYS A 311 -9.62 -25.00 8.88
C LYS A 311 -9.69 -26.47 9.27
#